data_AF-A0A8D0EKX0-F1
#
_entry.id   AF-A0A8D0EKX0-F1
#
_cell.length_a   1.000
_cell.length_b   1.000
_cell.length_c   1.000
_cell.angle_alpha   90.00
_cell.angle_beta   90.00
_cell.angle_gamma   90.00
#
_symmetry.space_group_name_H-M   'P 1'
#
loop_
_entity.id
_entity.type
_entity.pdbx_description
1 polymer ?
#
loop_
_entity_poly.entity_id
_entity_poly.type
_entity_poly.pdbx_seq_one_letter_code
_entity_poly.pdbx_strand_id
1 'polypeptide(L)'
;MVLLVPMLFGIQALYFCAASPPTRKAPTALLSLTCDDTAVEEAADLALRQISADQKEGYILSLYRIFNTRVGGLRPGLPSITGSVFYLILDVVDTECHVLSKKLWKNCRVRFKEASHEKKRSYD
;
A
#
# COMPACT_ATOMS: atom_id res chain seq x y z
N MET A 1 -9.86 -55.18 22.47
CA MET A 1 -8.95 -54.01 22.39
C MET A 1 -9.13 -53.16 21.11
N VAL A 2 -10.00 -53.54 20.15
CA VAL A 2 -10.16 -52.83 18.86
C VAL A 2 -11.04 -51.56 18.96
N LEU A 3 -11.89 -51.45 19.99
CA LEU A 3 -12.78 -50.29 20.20
C LEU A 3 -12.16 -49.16 21.04
N LEU A 4 -11.01 -49.40 21.68
CA LEU A 4 -10.33 -48.37 22.49
C LEU A 4 -9.65 -47.32 21.61
N VAL A 5 -9.13 -47.74 20.45
CA VAL A 5 -8.43 -46.89 19.49
C VAL A 5 -9.33 -45.81 18.87
N PRO A 6 -10.54 -46.11 18.35
CA PRO A 6 -11.42 -45.08 17.79
C PRO A 6 -11.97 -44.11 18.85
N MET A 7 -12.16 -44.57 20.10
CA MET A 7 -12.59 -43.72 21.20
C MET A 7 -11.51 -42.69 21.60
N LEU A 8 -10.24 -43.11 21.66
CA LEU A 8 -9.10 -42.23 21.92
C LEU A 8 -8.94 -41.15 20.83
N PHE A 9 -9.09 -41.52 19.56
CA PHE A 9 -9.08 -40.58 18.45
C PHE A 9 -10.26 -39.60 18.49
N GLY A 10 -11.46 -40.08 18.84
CA GLY A 10 -12.65 -39.23 19.00
C GLY A 10 -12.49 -38.19 20.12
N ILE A 11 -11.90 -38.58 21.25
CA ILE A 11 -11.64 -37.68 22.38
C ILE A 11 -10.59 -36.63 22.03
N GLN A 12 -9.50 -37.00 21.33
CA GLN A 12 -8.49 -36.04 20.87
C GLN A 12 -9.06 -35.00 19.89
N ALA A 13 -9.95 -35.41 18.98
CA ALA A 13 -10.61 -34.50 18.05
C ALA A 13 -11.55 -33.50 18.76
N LEU A 14 -12.27 -33.96 19.79
CA LEU A 14 -13.13 -33.11 20.63
C LEU A 14 -12.32 -32.12 21.47
N TYR A 15 -11.19 -32.55 22.04
CA TYR A 15 -10.28 -31.68 22.79
C TYR A 15 -9.70 -30.57 21.91
N PHE A 16 -9.40 -30.88 20.64
CA PHE A 16 -8.87 -29.92 19.68
C PHE A 16 -9.91 -28.85 19.29
N CYS A 17 -11.19 -29.21 19.21
CA CYS A 17 -12.27 -28.24 18.95
C CYS A 17 -12.57 -27.34 20.16
N ALA A 18 -12.57 -27.91 21.38
CA ALA A 18 -12.86 -27.16 22.61
C ALA A 18 -11.72 -26.24 23.06
N ALA A 19 -10.46 -26.55 22.68
CA ALA A 19 -9.28 -25.76 23.01
C ALA A 19 -8.90 -24.75 21.92
N SER A 20 -9.66 -24.64 20.81
CA SER A 20 -9.41 -23.56 19.85
C SER A 20 -9.88 -22.24 20.47
N PRO A 21 -8.95 -21.32 20.85
CA PRO A 21 -9.39 -19.99 21.23
C PRO A 21 -10.14 -19.40 20.02
N PRO A 22 -11.24 -18.66 20.22
CA PRO A 22 -11.83 -17.90 19.14
C PRO A 22 -10.71 -17.09 18.52
N THR A 23 -10.36 -17.40 17.27
CA THR A 23 -9.44 -16.58 16.48
C THR A 23 -10.20 -15.31 16.16
N ARG A 24 -10.33 -14.45 17.16
CA ARG A 24 -10.61 -13.04 16.98
C ARG A 24 -9.40 -12.56 16.20
N LYS A 25 -9.55 -12.54 14.87
CA LYS A 25 -8.71 -11.71 14.01
C LYS A 25 -8.92 -10.30 14.55
N ALA A 26 -8.08 -9.89 15.49
CA ALA A 26 -8.04 -8.51 15.91
C ALA A 26 -7.89 -7.70 14.62
N PRO A 27 -8.74 -6.69 14.39
CA PRO A 27 -8.57 -5.81 13.24
C PRO A 27 -7.12 -5.37 13.22
N THR A 28 -6.44 -5.59 12.10
CA THR A 28 -5.10 -5.06 11.87
C THR A 28 -5.12 -3.60 12.28
N ALA A 29 -4.36 -3.25 13.33
CA ALA A 29 -4.33 -1.88 13.80
C ALA A 29 -3.69 -1.03 12.70
N LEU A 30 -4.51 -0.23 12.02
CA LEU A 30 -4.03 0.77 11.09
C LEU A 30 -3.59 1.96 11.94
N LEU A 31 -2.29 2.22 11.99
CA LEU A 31 -1.74 3.43 12.58
C LEU A 31 -1.85 4.55 11.53
N SER A 32 -2.39 5.69 11.93
CA SER A 32 -2.33 6.91 11.12
C SER A 32 -0.99 7.59 11.35
N LEU A 33 -0.24 7.84 10.28
CA LEU A 33 1.03 8.56 10.35
C LEU A 33 0.87 9.98 9.79
N THR A 34 1.71 10.91 10.23
CA THR A 34 1.72 12.27 9.69
C THR A 34 2.25 12.26 8.25
N CYS A 35 1.82 13.22 7.43
CA CYS A 35 2.25 13.29 6.03
C CYS A 35 3.75 13.64 5.89
N ASP A 36 4.31 14.36 6.87
CA ASP A 36 5.71 14.76 6.92
C ASP A 36 6.61 13.73 7.62
N ASP A 37 6.08 12.53 7.89
CA ASP A 37 6.89 11.44 8.44
C ASP A 37 7.87 10.92 7.39
N THR A 38 9.14 10.78 7.75
CA THR A 38 10.19 10.33 6.83
C THR A 38 9.89 8.97 6.21
N ALA A 39 9.26 8.04 6.95
CA ALA A 39 8.89 6.74 6.42
C ALA A 39 7.76 6.87 5.36
N VAL A 40 6.87 7.84 5.52
CA VAL A 40 5.83 8.16 4.52
C VAL A 40 6.44 8.78 3.28
N GLU A 41 7.39 9.70 3.42
CA GLU A 41 8.09 10.31 2.28
C GLU A 41 8.90 9.28 1.49
N GLU A 42 9.60 8.37 2.18
CA GLU A 42 10.34 7.27 1.55
C GLU A 42 9.41 6.30 0.83
N ALA A 43 8.29 5.94 1.45
CA ALA A 43 7.28 5.09 0.83
C ALA A 43 6.65 5.77 -0.40
N ALA A 44 6.42 7.09 -0.36
CA ALA A 44 5.94 7.86 -1.50
C ALA A 44 6.98 7.91 -2.63
N ASP A 45 8.27 8.11 -2.32
CA ASP A 45 9.36 8.08 -3.30
C ASP A 45 9.45 6.73 -4.00
N LEU A 46 9.37 5.63 -3.23
CA LEU A 46 9.39 4.28 -3.77
C LEU A 46 8.18 4.03 -4.68
N ALA A 47 6.98 4.40 -4.24
CA ALA A 47 5.76 4.24 -5.01
C ALA A 47 5.85 4.97 -6.36
N LEU A 48 6.31 6.23 -6.38
CA LEU A 48 6.42 7.00 -7.62
C LEU A 48 7.45 6.45 -8.59
N ARG A 49 8.58 5.94 -8.08
CA ARG A 49 9.58 5.26 -8.92
C ARG A 49 9.00 4.01 -9.57
N GLN A 50 8.26 3.20 -8.81
CA GLN A 50 7.63 1.98 -9.33
C GLN A 50 6.56 2.32 -10.37
N ILE A 51 5.66 3.26 -10.06
CA ILE A 51 4.61 3.69 -11.00
C ILE A 51 5.23 4.18 -12.31
N SER A 52 6.29 4.98 -12.25
CA SER A 52 6.96 5.51 -13.46
C SER A 52 7.74 4.44 -14.22
N ALA A 53 8.27 3.41 -13.53
CA ALA A 53 8.98 2.31 -14.16
C ALA A 53 8.03 1.33 -14.87
N ASP A 54 6.83 1.14 -14.34
CA ASP A 54 5.80 0.28 -14.92
C ASP A 54 5.10 0.93 -16.12
N GLN A 55 5.09 2.26 -16.19
CA GLN A 55 4.54 3.00 -17.33
C GLN A 55 5.41 2.82 -18.58
N LYS A 56 4.77 2.41 -19.68
CA LYS A 56 5.42 2.22 -20.99
C LYS A 56 5.38 3.47 -21.87
N GLU A 57 4.48 4.39 -21.58
CA GLU A 57 4.19 5.58 -22.37
C GLU A 57 3.95 6.78 -21.44
N GLY A 58 4.04 7.99 -21.97
CA GLY A 58 3.79 9.22 -21.21
C GLY A 58 5.01 9.76 -20.50
N TYR A 59 4.78 10.51 -19.42
CA TYR A 59 5.80 11.26 -18.71
C TYR A 59 5.97 10.73 -17.29
N ILE A 60 7.18 10.91 -16.75
CA ILE A 60 7.46 10.59 -15.35
C ILE A 60 6.56 11.44 -14.47
N LEU A 61 6.00 10.84 -13.43
CA LEU A 61 5.13 11.52 -12.47
C LEU A 61 5.98 12.09 -11.33
N SER A 62 5.73 13.36 -10.97
CA SER A 62 6.31 14.00 -9.79
C SER A 62 5.28 14.09 -8.67
N LEU A 63 5.76 14.02 -7.43
CA LEU A 63 4.92 14.25 -6.25
C LEU A 63 4.48 15.72 -6.19
N TYR A 64 3.18 15.96 -6.01
CA TYR A 64 2.64 17.27 -5.68
C TYR A 64 2.31 17.37 -4.19
N ARG A 65 1.50 16.43 -3.66
CA ARG A 65 1.12 16.38 -2.24
C ARG A 65 0.85 14.95 -1.78
N ILE A 66 1.04 14.69 -0.49
CA ILE A 66 0.65 13.45 0.18
C ILE A 66 -0.62 13.72 0.99
N PHE A 67 -1.64 12.89 0.82
CA PHE A 67 -2.86 12.88 1.63
C PHE A 67 -2.88 11.62 2.50
N ASN A 68 -3.23 11.82 3.77
CA ASN A 68 -3.65 10.82 4.76
C ASN A 68 -3.00 9.43 4.64
N THR A 69 -2.09 9.10 5.55
CA THR A 69 -1.36 7.83 5.48
C THR A 69 -1.85 6.85 6.53
N ARG A 70 -1.97 5.58 6.13
CA ARG A 70 -2.28 4.49 7.05
C ARG A 70 -1.21 3.42 6.93
N VAL A 71 -0.69 3.01 8.06
CA VAL A 71 0.28 1.92 8.16
C VAL A 71 -0.40 0.73 8.80
N GLY A 72 -0.47 -0.39 8.09
CA GLY A 72 -0.94 -1.66 8.64
C GLY A 72 0.13 -2.28 9.53
N GLY A 73 -0.16 -2.40 10.83
CA GLY A 73 0.72 -3.05 11.80
C GLY A 73 0.78 -4.57 11.63
N LEU A 74 1.96 -5.13 11.93
CA LEU A 74 2.27 -6.55 11.97
C LEU A 74 1.25 -7.31 12.85
N ARG A 75 0.71 -8.41 12.33
CA ARG A 75 -0.28 -9.25 13.02
C ARG A 75 0.27 -9.72 14.38
N PRO A 76 -0.41 -9.47 15.52
CA PRO A 76 0.02 -10.03 16.80
C PRO A 76 -0.05 -11.57 16.74
N GLY A 77 1.06 -12.24 16.99
CA GLY A 77 1.12 -13.71 17.15
C GLY A 77 1.48 -14.55 15.91
N LEU A 78 1.94 -13.95 14.80
CA LEU A 78 2.54 -14.70 13.70
C LEU A 78 4.07 -14.46 13.68
N PRO A 79 4.92 -15.47 13.38
CA PRO A 79 6.35 -15.26 13.16
C PRO A 79 6.53 -14.11 12.17
N SER A 80 7.34 -13.13 12.56
CA SER A 80 7.55 -11.85 11.88
C SER A 80 7.68 -12.02 10.36
N ILE A 81 6.58 -11.83 9.62
CA ILE A 81 6.67 -11.37 8.23
C ILE A 81 7.10 -9.92 8.36
N THR A 82 8.41 -9.72 8.39
CA THR A 82 9.08 -8.46 8.72
C THR A 82 8.73 -7.41 7.66
N GLY A 83 7.69 -6.61 7.89
CA GLY A 83 7.30 -5.54 6.97
C GLY A 83 6.08 -4.75 7.44
N SER A 84 6.07 -3.46 7.12
CA SER A 84 4.93 -2.56 7.30
C SER A 84 4.27 -2.31 5.95
N VAL A 85 2.94 -2.28 5.91
CA VAL A 85 2.19 -1.96 4.68
C VAL A 85 1.74 -0.50 4.74
N PHE A 86 2.13 0.30 3.75
CA PHE A 86 1.74 1.71 3.64
C PHE A 86 0.60 1.86 2.64
N TYR A 87 -0.50 2.47 3.08
CA TYR A 87 -1.56 2.96 2.20
C TYR A 87 -1.41 4.47 2.08
N LEU A 88 -1.03 4.92 0.88
CA LEU A 88 -0.75 6.31 0.56
C LEU A 88 -1.75 6.82 -0.48
N ILE A 89 -2.21 8.05 -0.30
CA ILE A 89 -2.93 8.80 -1.33
C ILE A 89 -1.99 9.91 -1.79
N LEU A 90 -1.58 9.89 -3.06
CA LEU A 90 -0.60 10.83 -3.61
C LEU A 90 -1.26 11.65 -4.71
N ASP A 91 -1.19 12.98 -4.60
CA ASP A 91 -1.43 13.88 -5.73
C ASP A 91 -0.14 13.95 -6.56
N VAL A 92 -0.27 13.68 -7.86
CA VAL A 92 0.84 13.60 -8.80
C VAL A 92 0.61 14.49 -10.01
N VAL A 93 1.70 14.95 -10.60
CA VAL A 93 1.68 15.81 -11.79
C VAL A 93 2.65 15.31 -12.85
N ASP A 94 2.30 15.51 -14.12
CA ASP A 94 3.18 15.21 -15.26
C ASP A 94 4.46 16.05 -15.20
N THR A 95 5.59 15.42 -15.54
CA THR A 95 6.85 16.13 -15.76
C THR A 95 7.17 16.31 -17.24
N GLU A 96 8.25 17.01 -17.53
CA GLU A 96 8.80 17.15 -18.89
C GLU A 96 9.57 15.91 -19.35
N CYS A 97 9.92 15.00 -18.43
CA CYS A 97 10.68 13.80 -18.76
C CYS A 97 9.77 12.67 -19.26
N HIS A 98 10.09 12.07 -20.39
CA HIS A 98 9.42 10.86 -20.85
C HIS A 98 9.80 9.64 -19.99
N VAL A 99 8.89 8.69 -19.78
CA VAL A 99 9.13 7.47 -18.96
C VAL A 99 10.33 6.65 -19.45
N LEU A 100 10.54 6.62 -20.78
CA LEU A 100 11.69 5.95 -21.42
C LEU A 100 13.06 6.53 -21.01
N SER A 101 13.11 7.77 -20.50
CA SER A 101 14.36 8.36 -20.02
C SER A 101 14.91 7.68 -18.77
N LYS A 102 14.07 6.93 -18.04
CA LYS A 102 14.40 6.24 -16.78
C LYS A 102 15.04 7.16 -15.72
N LYS A 103 14.83 8.47 -15.84
CA LYS A 103 15.29 9.45 -14.84
C LYS A 103 14.51 9.30 -13.55
N LEU A 104 15.09 9.74 -12.44
CA LEU A 104 14.34 9.92 -11.20
C LEU A 104 13.42 11.13 -11.34
N TRP A 105 12.20 11.02 -10.80
CA TRP A 105 11.21 12.09 -10.84
C TRP A 105 11.73 13.40 -10.20
N LYS A 106 12.55 13.31 -9.15
CA LYS A 106 13.21 14.46 -8.50
C LYS A 106 14.13 15.26 -9.42
N ASN A 107 14.57 14.67 -10.53
CA ASN A 107 15.44 15.28 -11.53
C ASN A 107 14.66 15.79 -12.75
N CYS A 108 13.34 15.76 -12.70
CA CYS A 108 12.45 16.13 -13.79
C CYS A 108 11.63 17.36 -13.40
N ARG A 109 11.61 18.34 -14.29
CA ARG A 109 10.82 19.56 -14.07
C ARG A 109 9.35 19.26 -14.29
N VAL A 110 8.49 19.81 -13.41
CA VAL A 110 7.04 19.70 -13.54
C VAL A 110 6.61 20.41 -14.83
N ARG A 111 5.75 19.75 -15.59
CA ARG A 111 5.20 20.30 -16.83
C ARG A 111 4.03 21.21 -16.50
N PHE A 112 4.20 22.50 -16.67
CA PHE A 112 3.10 23.45 -16.59
C PHE A 112 2.28 23.35 -17.87
N LYS A 113 1.07 22.77 -17.79
CA LYS A 113 0.10 22.90 -18.89
C LYS A 113 -0.56 24.26 -18.72
N GLU A 114 -0.33 25.16 -19.68
CA GLU A 114 -1.14 26.37 -19.78
C GLU A 114 -2.60 25.94 -19.90
N ALA A 115 -3.47 26.50 -19.05
CA ALA A 115 -4.90 26.22 -19.02
C ALA A 115 -5.60 26.79 -20.26
N SER A 116 -5.34 26.23 -21.43
CA SER A 116 -5.85 26.75 -22.71
C SER A 116 -7.11 26.03 -23.22
N HIS A 117 -7.69 25.09 -22.46
CA HIS A 117 -8.88 24.34 -22.92
C HIS A 117 -10.12 24.34 -22.02
N GLU A 118 -10.07 24.87 -20.79
CA GLU A 118 -11.27 24.97 -19.94
C GLU A 118 -12.21 26.13 -20.36
N LYS A 119 -11.75 27.05 -21.21
CA LYS A 119 -12.55 28.23 -21.60
C LYS A 119 -13.51 28.01 -22.77
N LYS A 120 -13.49 26.85 -23.43
CA LYS A 120 -14.35 26.58 -24.60
C LYS A 120 -15.70 25.95 -24.28
N ARG A 121 -15.98 25.53 -23.04
CA ARG A 121 -17.26 24.90 -22.66
C ARG A 121 -18.31 25.88 -22.11
N SER A 122 -17.99 27.17 -21.99
CA SER A 122 -18.92 28.16 -21.41
C SER A 122 -19.71 28.98 -22.43
N TYR A 123 -19.55 28.74 -23.74
CA TYR A 123 -20.23 29.50 -24.81
C TYR A 123 -20.89 28.59 -25.85
N ASP A 124 -21.28 27.38 -25.45
CA ASP A 124 -22.22 26.54 -26.22
C ASP A 124 -23.44 26.20 -25.34
#